data_AF-A0A842PJS5-F1
#
_entry.id   AF-A0A842PJS5-F1
#
_cell.length_a   1.000
_cell.length_b   1.000
_cell.length_c   1.000
_cell.angle_alpha   90.00
_cell.angle_beta   90.00
_cell.angle_gamma   90.00
#
_symmetry.space_group_name_H-M   'P 1'
#
loop_
_entity.id
_entity.type
_entity.pdbx_description
1 polymer ?
#
loop_
_entity_poly.entity_id
_entity_poly.type
_entity_poly.pdbx_seq_one_letter_code
_entity_poly.pdbx_strand_id
1 'polypeptide(L)' 'MGDCKNIAIRFKEEEGLYKQFIQAKVDYDMQRRERGERETSCIEFSKILIHKALKEGEESEEAEGGEGKKK' A
#
# COMPACT_ATOMS: atom_id res chain seq x y z
N MET A 1 -1.71 -13.30 14.32
CA MET A 1 -2.60 -13.27 13.12
C MET A 1 -3.92 -12.50 13.36
N GLY A 2 -4.34 -12.22 14.61
CA GLY A 2 -5.59 -11.49 14.88
C GLY A 2 -5.60 -10.02 14.41
N ASP A 3 -4.44 -9.37 14.36
CA ASP A 3 -4.33 -7.92 14.10
C ASP A 3 -4.56 -7.53 12.63
N CYS A 4 -4.29 -8.45 11.70
CA CYS A 4 -4.60 -8.26 10.28
C CYS A 4 -6.12 -8.32 9.99
N LYS A 5 -6.91 -9.01 10.83
CA LYS A 5 -8.36 -9.14 10.61
C LYS A 5 -9.10 -7.82 10.77
N ASN A 6 -8.66 -6.91 11.65
CA ASN A 6 -9.31 -5.60 11.84
C ASN A 6 -9.10 -4.66 10.65
N ILE A 7 -7.98 -4.77 9.93
CA ILE A 7 -7.75 -4.04 8.68
C ILE A 7 -8.61 -4.64 7.56
N ALA A 8 -8.78 -5.96 7.57
CA ALA A 8 -9.62 -6.70 6.62
C ALA A 8 -11.12 -6.36 6.71
N ILE A 9 -11.61 -5.77 7.81
CA ILE A 9 -13.03 -5.41 7.97
C ILE A 9 -13.47 -4.37 6.92
N ARG A 10 -12.55 -3.56 6.38
CA ARG A 10 -12.83 -2.64 5.27
C ARG A 10 -12.81 -3.29 3.88
N PHE A 11 -12.27 -4.50 3.76
CA PHE A 11 -12.15 -5.26 2.49
C PHE A 11 -13.26 -6.30 2.30
N LYS A 12 -14.38 -6.18 3.02
CA LYS A 12 -15.46 -7.19 3.10
C LYS A 12 -16.10 -7.60 1.77
N GLU A 13 -15.81 -6.93 0.66
CA GLU A 13 -16.28 -7.30 -0.67
C GLU A 13 -15.24 -8.06 -1.53
N GLU A 14 -13.96 -8.14 -1.15
CA GLU A 14 -12.93 -8.78 -1.99
C GLU A 14 -11.94 -9.64 -1.19
N GLU A 15 -12.29 -10.92 -1.00
CA GLU A 15 -11.39 -11.94 -0.44
C GLU A 15 -10.05 -12.01 -1.21
N GLY A 16 -10.06 -11.66 -2.49
CA GLY A 16 -8.87 -11.54 -3.34
C GLY A 16 -7.91 -10.44 -2.89
N LEU A 17 -8.41 -9.24 -2.55
CA LEU A 17 -7.59 -8.13 -2.07
C LEU A 17 -6.95 -8.45 -0.72
N TYR A 18 -7.68 -9.15 0.17
CA TYR A 18 -7.10 -9.61 1.43
C TYR A 18 -5.96 -10.60 1.22
N LYS A 19 -6.11 -11.58 0.32
CA LYS A 19 -5.03 -12.53 -0.01
C LYS A 19 -3.81 -11.82 -0.59
N GLN A 20 -4.01 -10.87 -1.51
CA GLN A 20 -2.93 -10.07 -2.10
C GLN A 20 -2.22 -9.22 -1.04
N PHE A 21 -2.96 -8.59 -0.12
CA PHE A 21 -2.39 -7.82 0.98
C PHE A 21 -1.50 -8.69 1.88
N ILE A 22 -1.97 -9.88 2.26
CA ILE A 22 -1.19 -10.81 3.09
C ILE A 22 0.07 -11.27 2.35
N GLN A 23 -0.04 -11.61 1.07
CA GLN A 23 1.11 -12.03 0.26
C GLN A 23 2.16 -10.91 0.17
N ALA A 24 1.74 -9.70 -0.19
CA ALA A 24 2.62 -8.54 -0.28
C ALA A 24 3.30 -8.22 1.07
N LYS A 25 2.59 -8.41 2.20
CA LYS A 25 3.18 -8.24 3.53
C LYS A 25 4.29 -9.26 3.78
N VAL A 26 4.05 -10.53 3.47
CA VAL A 26 5.03 -11.61 3.66
C VAL A 26 6.29 -11.32 2.85
N ASP A 27 6.14 -10.93 1.58
CA ASP A 27 7.27 -10.60 0.72
C ASP A 27 8.06 -9.38 1.24
N TYR A 28 7.35 -8.36 1.75
CA TYR A 28 7.97 -7.19 2.35
C TYR A 28 8.75 -7.52 3.62
N ASP A 29 8.18 -8.32 4.52
CA ASP A 29 8.85 -8.76 5.74
C ASP A 29 10.03 -9.69 5.47
N MET A 30 9.96 -10.51 4.42
CA MET A 30 11.08 -11.34 3.98
C MET A 30 12.29 -10.47 3.59
N GLN A 31 12.07 -9.43 2.78
CA GLN A 31 13.13 -8.49 2.41
C GLN A 31 13.71 -7.74 3.62
N ARG A 32 12.87 -7.38 4.59
CA ARG A 32 13.32 -6.75 5.86
C ARG A 32 14.18 -7.70 6.66
N ARG A 33 13.79 -8.97 6.77
CA ARG A 33 14.57 -9.99 7.46
C ARG A 33 15.94 -10.20 6.82
N GLU A 34 16.04 -10.20 5.49
CA GLU A 34 17.31 -10.27 4.77
C GLU A 34 18.25 -9.10 5.10
N ARG A 35 17.68 -7.93 5.42
CA ARG A 35 18.41 -6.72 5.86
C ARG A 35 18.69 -6.69 7.36
N GLY A 36 18.30 -7.71 8.11
CA GLY A 36 18.42 -7.77 9.57
C GLY A 36 17.41 -6.89 10.32
N GLU A 37 16.36 -6.43 9.65
CA GLU A 37 15.31 -5.61 10.23
C GLU A 37 14.18 -6.47 10.82
N ARG A 38 13.43 -5.90 11.77
CA ARG A 38 12.23 -6.54 12.34
C ARG A 38 11.07 -6.54 11.36
N GLU A 39 10.24 -7.57 11.47
CA GLU A 39 8.97 -7.71 10.75
C GLU A 39 8.01 -6.56 11.11
N THR A 40 7.20 -6.16 10.14
CA THR A 40 6.21 -5.10 10.29
C THR A 40 4.86 -5.65 10.73
N SER A 41 4.13 -4.85 11.53
CA SER A 41 2.74 -5.15 11.86
C SER A 41 1.84 -4.91 10.64
N CYS A 42 0.65 -5.51 10.62
CA CYS A 42 -0.31 -5.30 9.53
C CYS A 42 -0.71 -3.82 9.39
N ILE A 43 -0.77 -3.08 10.50
CA ILE A 43 -1.14 -1.66 10.53
C ILE A 43 0.00 -0.80 9.96
N GLU A 44 1.24 -1.11 10.32
CA GLU A 44 2.40 -0.40 9.76
C GLU A 44 2.53 -0.68 8.27
N PHE A 45 2.34 -1.94 7.86
CA PHE A 45 2.36 -2.31 6.45
C PHE A 45 1.26 -1.62 5.64
N SER A 46 0.03 -1.51 6.17
CA SER A 46 -1.05 -0.81 5.47
C SER A 46 -0.79 0.69 5.31
N LYS A 47 -0.19 1.35 6.31
CA LYS A 47 0.26 2.75 6.17
C LYS A 47 1.31 2.90 5.07
N ILE A 48 2.28 1.99 4.99
CA ILE A 48 3.32 2.01 3.95
C ILE A 48 2.70 1.92 2.57
N LEU A 49 1.72 1.03 2.38
CA LEU A 49 0.99 0.90 1.12
C LEU A 49 0.21 2.17 0.77
N ILE A 50 -0.50 2.75 1.73
CA ILE A 50 -1.25 4.01 1.52
C ILE A 50 -0.29 5.15 1.14
N HIS A 51 0.83 5.29 1.85
CA HIS A 51 1.83 6.33 1.55
C HIS A 51 2.46 6.14 0.17
N LYS A 52 2.75 4.90 -0.25
CA LYS A 52 3.22 4.63 -1.61
C LYS A 52 2.17 5.02 -2.65
N ALA A 53 0.92 4.60 -2.45
CA ALA A 53 -0.16 4.90 -3.38
C ALA A 53 -0.44 6.41 -3.50
N LEU A 54 -0.38 7.15 -2.39
CA LEU A 54 -0.51 8.62 -2.41
C LEU A 54 0.65 9.29 -3.15
N LYS A 55 1.88 8.82 -2.93
CA LYS A 55 3.07 9.37 -3.59
C LYS A 55 3.09 9.10 -5.10
N GLU A 56 2.69 7.89 -5.52
CA GLU A 56 2.52 7.56 -6.95
C GLU A 56 1.34 8.31 -7.60
N GLY A 57 0.31 8.64 -6.81
CA GLY A 57 -0.82 9.47 -7.23
C GLY A 57 -0.43 10.94 -7.47
N GLU A 58 0.43 11.50 -6.62
CA GLU A 58 0.95 12.87 -6.80
C GLU A 58 1.82 13.00 -8.06
N GLU A 59 2.58 11.96 -8.44
CA GLU A 59 3.36 11.95 -9.69
C GLU A 59 2.49 11.78 -10.95
N SER A 60 1.21 11.40 -10.82
CA SER A 60 0.29 11.21 -11.96
C SER A 60 -0.55 12.46 -12.28
N GLU A 61 -0.65 13.44 -11.38
CA GLU A 61 -1.38 14.70 -11.63
C GLU A 61 -0.53 15.81 -12.28
N GLU A 62 0.81 15.68 -12.33
CA GLU A 62 1.68 16.68 -12.97
C GLU A 62 1.88 16.49 -14.49
N ALA A 63 1.13 15.61 -15.15
CA ALA A 63 1.28 15.33 -16.59
C ALA A 63 0.18 15.90 -17.53
N GLU A 64 -0.89 16.54 -17.03
CA GLU A 64 -1.91 17.18 -17.89
C GLU A 64 -2.26 18.60 -17.43
N GLY A 65 -1.40 19.57 -17.74
CA GLY A 65 -1.64 20.98 -17.43
C GLY A 65 -0.91 21.98 -18.32
N GLY A 66 -0.63 21.64 -19.58
CA GLY A 66 0.08 22.49 -20.54
C GLY A 66 -0.85 23.24 -21.50
N GLU A 67 -1.26 24.45 -21.11
CA GLU A 67 -1.68 25.59 -21.93
C GLU A 67 -2.72 25.40 -23.05
N GLY A 68 -3.99 25.55 -22.66
CA GLY A 68 -5.05 26.02 -23.54
C GLY A 68 -5.41 27.49 -23.27
N LYS A 69 -5.01 28.39 -24.19
CA LYS A 69 -5.73 29.61 -24.62
C LYS A 69 -5.71 30.88 -23.73
N LYS A 70 -5.07 31.94 -24.24
CA LYS A 70 -5.43 33.38 -24.13
C LYS A 70 -4.44 34.15 -25.02
N LYS A 71 -4.76 35.14 -25.86
CA LYS A 71 -5.97 35.78 -26.38
C LYS A 71 -5.47 36.59 -27.59
#